data_AF-A0AAX6S436-F1
#
_entry.id   AF-A0AAX6S436-F1
#
_cell.length_a   1.000
_cell.length_b   1.000
_cell.length_c   1.000
_cell.angle_alpha   90.00
_cell.angle_beta   90.00
_cell.angle_gamma   90.00
#
_symmetry.space_group_name_H-M   'P 1'
#
loop_
_entity.id
_entity.type
_entity.pdbx_description
1 polymer ?
#
loop_
_entity_poly.entity_id
_entity_poly.type
_entity_poly.pdbx_seq_one_letter_code
_entity_poly.pdbx_strand_id
1 'polypeptide(L)'
;MKGSVLLGGSLLLSLLVWKSCELEPVWVICTEIWLRVRLDRYPLLDNLQVQSQELTLGHGCPVSIMLPEYFDFMYHLTSCGIGVYEQPSGIFIATAVTYSPLHLGLPSFYYNITCFLPRNKPLSFQTRKIHHSHNHLEGARQTWLRSGEMEYPGRLLGALSW
;
A
#
# COMPACT_ATOMS: atom_id res chain seq x y z
N MET A 1 -1.63 62.27 22.46
CA MET A 1 -1.63 60.84 22.83
C MET A 1 -2.68 60.14 21.98
N LYS A 2 -2.26 59.26 21.07
CA LYS A 2 -3.11 58.46 20.18
C LYS A 2 -2.66 57.02 20.34
N GLY A 3 -3.59 56.08 20.42
CA GLY A 3 -3.30 54.66 20.32
C GLY A 3 -4.04 53.84 21.36
N SER A 4 -5.29 53.49 21.06
CA SER A 4 -5.97 52.44 21.81
C SER A 4 -6.68 51.49 20.84
N VAL A 5 -6.28 50.23 20.99
CA VAL A 5 -7.15 49.05 21.01
C VAL A 5 -7.83 48.68 19.69
N LEU A 6 -7.10 47.93 18.86
CA LEU A 6 -7.65 47.05 17.81
C LEU A 6 -6.81 45.76 17.74
N LEU A 7 -6.72 45.03 18.86
CA LEU A 7 -6.03 43.72 18.91
C LEU A 7 -6.95 42.57 19.38
N GLY A 8 -8.20 42.86 19.73
CA GLY A 8 -9.14 41.84 20.23
C GLY A 8 -9.83 40.99 19.15
N GLY A 9 -9.90 41.47 17.90
CA GLY A 9 -10.61 40.78 16.81
C GLY A 9 -9.79 39.69 16.10
N SER A 10 -8.46 39.74 16.18
CA SER A 10 -7.58 38.85 15.42
C SER A 10 -7.42 37.47 16.07
N LEU A 11 -7.49 37.39 17.40
CA LEU A 11 -7.35 36.11 18.11
C LEU A 11 -8.57 35.19 17.93
N LEU A 12 -9.77 35.75 17.85
CA LEU A 12 -11.01 34.98 17.66
C LEU A 12 -11.09 34.33 16.27
N LEU A 13 -10.46 34.95 15.25
CA LEU A 13 -10.38 34.36 13.92
C LEU A 13 -9.52 33.10 13.89
N SER A 14 -8.49 33.01 14.75
CA SER A 14 -7.55 31.89 14.79
C SER A 14 -8.17 30.62 15.40
N LEU A 15 -9.16 30.76 16.30
CA LEU A 15 -9.88 29.62 16.89
C LEU A 15 -10.90 28.99 15.93
N LEU A 16 -11.39 29.75 14.94
CA LEU A 16 -12.31 29.25 13.91
C LEU A 16 -11.59 28.48 12.78
N VAL A 17 -10.24 28.53 12.76
CA VAL A 17 -9.39 27.80 11.79
C VAL A 17 -8.95 26.44 12.33
N TRP A 18 -9.47 26.00 13.48
CA TRP A 18 -9.43 24.57 13.85
C TRP A 18 -10.42 23.80 12.98
N LYS A 19 -10.22 23.88 11.67
CA LYS A 19 -10.81 22.99 10.68
C LYS A 19 -10.47 21.58 11.11
N SER A 20 -11.52 20.83 11.39
CA SER A 20 -11.56 19.40 11.64
C SER A 20 -10.46 18.71 10.84
N CYS A 21 -9.50 18.11 11.53
CA CYS A 21 -8.65 17.09 10.93
C CYS A 21 -9.62 15.93 10.66
N GLU A 22 -10.16 15.86 9.44
CA GLU A 22 -11.02 14.77 8.98
C GLU A 22 -10.14 13.52 8.96
N LEU A 23 -10.09 12.85 10.10
CA LEU A 23 -9.36 11.60 10.28
C LEU A 23 -10.04 10.60 9.37
N GLU A 24 -9.40 10.23 8.25
CA GLU A 24 -9.98 9.25 7.34
C GLU A 24 -10.20 7.94 8.11
N PRO A 25 -11.46 7.53 8.29
CA PRO A 25 -11.81 6.40 9.14
C PRO A 25 -11.55 5.03 8.48
N VAL A 26 -10.95 5.05 7.28
CA VAL A 26 -10.63 3.90 6.47
C VAL A 26 -9.13 3.87 6.27
N TRP A 27 -8.50 2.75 6.57
CA TRP A 27 -7.09 2.54 6.33
C TRP A 27 -6.88 1.35 5.39
N VAL A 28 -6.00 1.52 4.41
CA VAL A 28 -5.84 0.57 3.30
C VAL A 28 -4.38 0.18 3.15
N ILE A 29 -4.12 -1.12 3.10
CA ILE A 29 -2.87 -1.69 2.59
C ILE A 29 -3.20 -2.62 1.44
N CYS A 30 -2.49 -2.47 0.33
CA CYS A 30 -2.51 -3.42 -0.76
C CYS A 30 -1.11 -3.94 -1.08
N THR A 31 -1.06 -5.16 -1.59
CA THR A 31 0.12 -5.79 -2.21
C THR A 31 -0.33 -6.41 -3.53
N GLU A 32 0.59 -7.00 -4.30
CA GLU A 32 0.25 -7.72 -5.53
C GLU A 32 -0.62 -8.97 -5.31
N ILE A 33 -0.79 -9.39 -4.05
CA ILE A 33 -1.40 -10.67 -3.66
C ILE A 33 -2.67 -10.45 -2.83
N TRP A 34 -2.64 -9.51 -1.89
CA TRP A 34 -3.73 -9.29 -0.94
C TRP A 34 -4.04 -7.82 -0.71
N LEU A 35 -5.29 -7.57 -0.30
CA LEU A 35 -5.82 -6.29 0.13
C LEU A 35 -6.26 -6.40 1.60
N ARG A 36 -5.84 -5.44 2.43
CA ARG A 36 -6.35 -5.25 3.78
C ARG A 36 -7.01 -3.88 3.88
N VAL A 37 -8.25 -3.86 4.33
CA VAL A 37 -9.02 -2.64 4.61
C VAL A 37 -9.42 -2.68 6.07
N ARG A 38 -9.02 -1.66 6.81
CA ARG A 38 -9.45 -1.40 8.18
C ARG A 38 -10.50 -0.30 8.16
N LEU A 39 -11.58 -0.53 8.88
CA LEU A 39 -12.66 0.43 9.09
C LEU A 39 -12.77 0.72 10.58
N ASP A 40 -12.38 1.92 10.99
CA ASP A 40 -12.48 2.33 12.39
C ASP A 40 -13.94 2.58 12.76
N ARG A 41 -14.37 2.10 13.93
CA ARG A 41 -15.76 2.27 14.39
C ARG A 41 -16.09 3.72 14.71
N TYR A 42 -15.10 4.48 15.16
CA TYR A 42 -15.23 5.90 15.52
C TYR A 42 -14.15 6.71 14.78
N PRO A 43 -14.46 7.87 14.18
CA PRO A 43 -15.73 8.61 14.20
C PRO A 43 -16.71 8.23 13.05
N LEU A 44 -16.40 7.22 12.25
CA LEU A 44 -17.18 6.84 11.06
C LEU A 44 -18.68 6.63 11.34
N LEU A 45 -18.96 6.00 12.48
CA LEU A 45 -20.26 5.43 12.83
C LEU A 45 -20.75 6.04 14.14
N ASP A 46 -20.70 7.36 14.24
CA ASP A 46 -21.16 8.10 15.42
C ASP A 46 -22.60 7.70 15.77
N ASN A 47 -22.77 7.17 17.00
CA ASN A 47 -24.03 6.70 17.60
C ASN A 47 -24.69 5.47 16.95
N LEU A 48 -24.06 4.83 15.95
CA LEU A 48 -24.57 3.61 15.34
C LEU A 48 -23.74 2.41 15.79
N GLN A 49 -24.39 1.47 16.49
CA GLN A 49 -23.75 0.22 16.89
C GLN A 49 -23.70 -0.74 15.70
N VAL A 50 -22.76 -0.49 14.78
CA VAL A 50 -22.59 -1.33 13.59
C VAL A 50 -22.17 -2.74 13.96
N GLN A 51 -22.87 -3.71 13.37
CA GLN A 51 -22.54 -5.12 13.49
C GLN A 51 -21.73 -5.59 12.28
N SER A 52 -20.87 -6.59 12.47
CA SER A 52 -20.07 -7.15 11.36
C SER A 52 -20.90 -7.67 10.20
N GLN A 53 -22.13 -8.13 10.47
CA GLN A 53 -23.05 -8.69 9.49
C GLN A 53 -23.62 -7.61 8.56
N GLU A 54 -23.56 -6.35 8.98
CA GLU A 54 -23.99 -5.19 8.20
C GLU A 54 -22.86 -4.69 7.29
N LEU A 55 -21.65 -5.23 7.43
CA LEU A 55 -20.47 -4.80 6.68
C LEU A 55 -20.00 -5.91 5.74
N THR A 56 -19.83 -5.56 4.47
CA THR A 56 -19.29 -6.47 3.47
C THR A 56 -18.29 -5.80 2.54
N LEU A 57 -17.41 -6.57 1.91
CA LEU A 57 -16.44 -6.08 0.92
C LEU A 57 -16.73 -6.68 -0.46
N GLY A 58 -16.72 -5.83 -1.48
CA GLY A 58 -16.90 -6.22 -2.88
C GLY A 58 -18.19 -7.01 -3.09
N HIS A 59 -18.09 -8.26 -3.55
CA HIS A 59 -19.23 -9.17 -3.78
C HIS A 59 -19.82 -9.78 -2.49
N GLY A 60 -19.87 -9.03 -1.39
CA GLY A 60 -20.51 -9.49 -0.15
C GLY A 60 -19.60 -10.27 0.81
N CYS A 61 -18.27 -10.16 0.69
CA CYS A 61 -17.37 -10.86 1.60
C CYS A 61 -17.47 -10.29 3.03
N PRO A 62 -17.54 -11.14 4.07
CA PRO A 62 -17.74 -10.68 5.45
C PRO A 62 -16.49 -10.02 6.04
N VAL A 63 -16.63 -9.42 7.22
CA VAL A 63 -15.49 -8.97 8.03
C VAL A 63 -14.58 -10.17 8.36
N SER A 64 -13.27 -10.02 8.18
CA SER A 64 -12.29 -11.07 8.48
C SER A 64 -11.90 -11.10 9.96
N ILE A 65 -11.69 -9.92 10.56
CA ILE A 65 -11.32 -9.76 11.96
C ILE A 65 -12.16 -8.64 12.56
N MET A 66 -12.77 -8.90 13.71
CA MET A 66 -13.53 -7.91 14.47
C MET A 66 -12.79 -7.59 15.77
N LEU A 67 -12.50 -6.32 16.00
CA LEU A 67 -11.99 -5.80 17.27
C LEU A 67 -12.90 -4.69 17.82
N PRO A 68 -12.79 -4.34 19.11
CA PRO A 68 -13.62 -3.29 19.71
C PRO A 68 -13.49 -1.94 18.99
N GLU A 69 -12.32 -1.65 18.44
CA GLU A 69 -12.00 -0.35 17.83
C GLU A 69 -12.26 -0.31 16.33
N TYR A 70 -12.15 -1.45 15.63
CA TYR A 70 -12.23 -1.51 14.17
C TYR A 70 -12.70 -2.87 13.62
N PHE A 71 -13.07 -2.84 12.35
CA PHE A 71 -13.30 -4.01 11.51
C PHE A 71 -12.19 -4.13 10.48
N ASP A 72 -11.66 -5.33 10.30
CA ASP A 72 -10.60 -5.62 9.34
C ASP A 72 -11.12 -6.60 8.28
N PHE A 73 -10.97 -6.24 7.02
CA PHE A 73 -11.13 -7.10 5.86
C PHE A 73 -9.74 -7.46 5.34
N MET A 74 -9.42 -8.74 5.21
CA MET A 74 -8.14 -9.19 4.65
C MET A 74 -8.40 -10.32 3.65
N TYR A 75 -8.23 -10.01 2.37
CA TYR A 75 -8.58 -10.92 1.28
C TYR A 75 -7.51 -10.95 0.20
N HIS A 76 -7.40 -12.10 -0.46
CA HIS A 76 -6.60 -12.23 -1.68
C HIS A 76 -7.26 -11.44 -2.82
N LEU A 77 -6.48 -10.84 -3.72
CA LEU A 77 -7.01 -10.01 -4.80
C LEU A 77 -7.91 -10.79 -5.79
N THR A 78 -7.76 -12.11 -5.87
CA THR A 78 -8.61 -12.98 -6.69
C THR A 78 -9.95 -13.32 -6.04
N SER A 79 -10.19 -12.85 -4.82
CA SER A 79 -11.41 -13.10 -4.05
C SER A 79 -12.31 -11.86 -4.02
N CYS A 80 -13.56 -12.05 -3.60
CA CYS A 80 -14.49 -10.95 -3.27
C CYS A 80 -14.82 -9.99 -4.43
N GLY A 81 -14.51 -10.34 -5.67
CA GLY A 81 -14.74 -9.44 -6.81
C GLY A 81 -13.90 -8.17 -6.76
N ILE A 82 -12.71 -8.21 -6.15
CA ILE A 82 -11.80 -7.07 -6.13
C ILE A 82 -11.34 -6.79 -7.57
N GLY A 83 -11.55 -5.55 -8.04
CA GLY A 83 -11.13 -5.11 -9.36
C GLY A 83 -9.62 -4.91 -9.38
N VAL A 84 -8.93 -5.63 -10.25
CA VAL A 84 -7.47 -5.49 -10.47
C VAL A 84 -7.25 -5.12 -11.92
N TYR A 85 -6.58 -3.99 -12.15
CA TYR A 85 -6.33 -3.43 -13.47
C TYR A 85 -4.83 -3.23 -13.67
N GLU A 86 -4.23 -4.06 -14.50
CA GLU A 86 -2.84 -3.90 -14.87
C GLU A 86 -2.66 -2.72 -15.84
N GLN A 87 -1.67 -1.88 -15.55
CA GLN A 87 -1.27 -0.75 -16.37
C GLN A 87 0.24 -0.77 -16.60
N PRO A 88 0.76 -0.11 -17.65
CA PRO A 88 2.22 -0.01 -17.86
C PRO A 88 2.96 0.62 -16.67
N SER A 89 2.30 1.51 -15.92
CA SER A 89 2.81 2.21 -14.76
C SER A 89 2.75 1.40 -13.46
N GLY A 90 1.90 0.38 -13.37
CA GLY A 90 1.58 -0.27 -12.10
C GLY A 90 0.28 -1.08 -12.13
N ILE A 91 -0.17 -1.52 -10.96
CA ILE A 91 -1.42 -2.24 -10.77
C ILE A 91 -2.38 -1.32 -10.01
N PHE A 92 -3.56 -1.09 -10.56
CA PHE A 92 -4.64 -0.35 -9.91
C PHE A 92 -5.65 -1.34 -9.32
N ILE A 93 -5.95 -1.21 -8.03
CA ILE A 93 -6.85 -2.09 -7.29
C ILE A 93 -8.04 -1.25 -6.83
N ALA A 94 -9.26 -1.71 -7.07
CA ALA A 94 -10.49 -1.02 -6.68
C ALA A 94 -11.53 -1.99 -6.12
N THR A 95 -12.17 -1.60 -5.03
CA THR A 95 -13.31 -2.31 -4.44
C THR A 95 -14.12 -1.35 -3.57
N ALA A 96 -15.14 -1.83 -2.87
CA ALA A 96 -15.88 -1.03 -1.90
C ALA A 96 -16.20 -1.86 -0.65
N VAL A 97 -16.22 -1.19 0.50
CA VAL A 97 -16.88 -1.71 1.71
C VAL A 97 -18.30 -1.17 1.73
N THR A 98 -19.27 -2.05 1.83
CA THR A 98 -20.69 -1.72 1.90
C THR A 98 -21.18 -1.88 3.33
N TYR A 99 -21.79 -0.82 3.85
CA TYR A 99 -22.57 -0.84 5.08
C TYR A 99 -24.06 -0.89 4.74
N SER A 100 -24.71 -1.99 5.09
CA SER A 100 -26.13 -2.25 4.86
C SER A 100 -26.82 -2.43 6.21
N PRO A 101 -27.42 -1.37 6.78
CA PRO A 101 -28.04 -1.45 8.10
C PRO A 101 -29.21 -2.43 8.10
N LEU A 102 -29.19 -3.38 9.03
CA LEU A 102 -30.27 -4.37 9.15
C LEU A 102 -31.45 -3.74 9.89
N HIS A 103 -32.68 -4.04 9.44
CA HIS A 103 -33.93 -3.65 10.12
C HIS A 103 -34.21 -2.14 10.24
N LEU A 104 -33.40 -1.26 9.65
CA LEU A 104 -33.63 0.19 9.70
C LEU A 104 -34.30 0.76 8.43
N GLY A 105 -34.42 -0.04 7.36
CA GLY A 105 -34.98 0.42 6.08
C GLY A 105 -34.17 1.55 5.43
N LEU A 106 -32.92 1.74 5.85
CA LEU A 106 -32.02 2.78 5.37
C LEU A 106 -31.27 2.32 4.11
N PRO A 107 -30.88 3.26 3.22
CA PRO A 107 -30.03 2.93 2.09
C PRO A 107 -28.67 2.41 2.57
N SER A 108 -28.02 1.60 1.73
CA SER A 108 -26.65 1.16 1.99
C SER A 108 -25.65 2.27 1.69
N PHE A 109 -24.60 2.36 2.49
CA PHE A 109 -23.48 3.29 2.33
C PHE A 109 -22.28 2.55 1.75
N TYR A 110 -21.49 3.24 0.93
CA TYR A 110 -20.36 2.65 0.23
C TYR A 110 -19.08 3.45 0.50
N TYR A 111 -18.06 2.76 0.98
CA TYR A 111 -16.70 3.28 1.11
C TYR A 111 -15.85 2.75 -0.03
N ASN A 112 -15.57 3.61 -1.00
CA ASN A 112 -14.77 3.24 -2.15
C ASN A 112 -13.30 3.10 -1.75
N ILE A 113 -12.75 1.93 -2.01
CA ILE A 113 -11.37 1.58 -1.72
C ILE A 113 -10.60 1.58 -3.04
N THR A 114 -9.54 2.38 -3.11
CA THR A 114 -8.63 2.38 -4.24
C THR A 114 -7.19 2.30 -3.76
N CYS A 115 -6.36 1.57 -4.49
CA CYS A 115 -4.94 1.43 -4.18
C CYS A 115 -4.14 1.29 -5.48
N PHE A 116 -2.95 1.89 -5.53
CA PHE A 116 -2.08 1.82 -6.69
C PHE A 116 -0.71 1.29 -6.29
N LEU A 117 -0.26 0.24 -6.98
CA LEU A 117 1.04 -0.38 -6.80
C LEU A 117 1.94 -0.01 -7.99
N PRO A 118 2.92 0.88 -7.82
CA PRO A 118 3.80 1.28 -8.92
C PRO A 118 4.68 0.11 -9.37
N ARG A 119 4.85 -0.03 -10.69
CA ARG A 119 5.77 -1.03 -11.24
C ARG A 119 7.19 -0.46 -11.21
N ASN A 120 8.09 -1.11 -10.47
CA ASN A 120 9.50 -0.75 -10.49
C ASN A 120 10.06 -1.03 -11.88
N LYS A 121 10.55 0.01 -12.57
CA LYS A 121 11.32 -0.19 -13.81
C LYS A 121 12.69 -0.74 -13.44
N PRO A 122 13.20 -1.79 -14.13
CA PRO A 122 14.60 -2.13 -13.99
C PRO A 122 15.42 -0.91 -14.43
N LEU A 123 16.28 -0.41 -13.55
CA LEU A 123 17.27 0.61 -13.91
C LEU A 123 18.13 0.02 -15.03
N SER A 124 17.95 0.49 -16.27
CA SER A 124 18.87 0.14 -17.34
C SER A 124 20.19 0.87 -17.06
N PHE A 125 21.10 0.21 -16.34
CA PHE A 125 22.50 0.60 -16.29
C PHE A 125 23.05 0.49 -17.71
N GLN A 126 23.05 1.62 -18.40
CA GLN A 126 23.67 1.72 -19.70
C GLN A 126 25.18 1.77 -19.47
N THR A 127 25.82 0.60 -19.44
CA THR A 127 27.27 0.50 -19.41
C THR A 127 27.79 1.22 -20.65
N ARG A 128 28.30 2.45 -20.49
CA ARG A 128 29.10 3.08 -21.55
C ARG A 128 30.28 2.14 -21.77
N LYS A 129 30.33 1.46 -22.92
CA LYS A 129 31.57 0.84 -23.39
C LYS A 129 32.58 1.98 -23.54
N ILE A 130 33.49 2.11 -22.59
CA ILE A 130 34.65 2.97 -22.74
C ILE A 130 35.49 2.32 -23.85
N HIS A 131 35.56 2.99 -24.99
CA HIS A 131 36.43 2.57 -26.09
C HIS A 131 37.87 2.89 -25.68
N HIS A 132 38.58 1.92 -25.12
CA HIS A 132 40.01 2.04 -24.89
C HIS A 132 40.71 1.92 -26.25
N SER A 133 41.22 3.05 -26.76
CA SER A 133 42.15 3.05 -27.88
C SER A 133 43.44 2.35 -27.44
N HIS A 134 43.78 1.27 -28.14
CA HIS A 134 44.94 0.42 -27.87
C HIS A 134 46.18 1.13 -28.44
N ASN A 135 46.87 1.92 -27.61
CA ASN A 135 48.21 2.37 -27.96
C ASN A 135 49.25 1.37 -27.42
N HIS A 136 49.89 0.74 -28.38
CA HIS A 136 51.01 -0.17 -28.30
C HIS A 136 52.17 0.42 -27.49
N LEU A 137 52.57 -0.24 -26.39
CA LEU A 137 53.95 -0.24 -25.89
C LEU A 137 54.18 -1.49 -25.04
N GLU A 138 55.09 -2.31 -25.54
CA GLU A 138 55.57 -3.55 -24.96
C GLU A 138 56.25 -3.34 -23.60
N GLY A 139 56.17 -4.37 -22.75
CA GLY A 139 57.28 -4.73 -21.88
C GLY A 139 57.17 -4.29 -20.41
N ALA A 140 56.55 -5.14 -19.58
CA ALA A 140 57.07 -5.47 -18.24
C ALA A 140 56.34 -6.71 -17.70
N ARG A 141 57.00 -7.86 -17.87
CA ARG A 141 56.67 -9.13 -17.26
C ARG A 141 57.28 -9.13 -15.86
N GLN A 142 56.48 -9.29 -14.79
CA GLN A 142 56.70 -10.27 -13.71
C GLN A 142 55.78 -10.08 -12.48
N THR A 143 54.91 -11.09 -12.31
CA THR A 143 54.64 -11.88 -11.09
C THR A 143 54.40 -11.21 -9.73
N TRP A 144 53.18 -11.39 -9.21
CA TRP A 144 52.94 -11.97 -7.89
C TRP A 144 51.79 -12.99 -7.95
N LEU A 145 52.13 -14.25 -7.69
CA LEU A 145 51.21 -15.36 -7.39
C LEU A 145 50.67 -15.21 -5.97
N ARG A 146 49.35 -15.26 -5.76
CA ARG A 146 48.73 -16.17 -4.76
C ARG A 146 47.19 -16.19 -4.82
N SER A 147 46.67 -17.41 -5.00
CA SER A 147 45.43 -17.99 -4.42
C SER A 147 44.08 -17.31 -4.73
N GLY A 148 43.08 -17.99 -5.29
CA GLY A 148 42.97 -19.42 -5.58
C GLY A 148 41.70 -19.74 -6.38
N GLU A 149 41.79 -20.89 -7.07
CA GLU A 149 40.66 -21.66 -7.56
C GLU A 149 39.62 -21.89 -6.45
N MET A 150 38.33 -21.78 -6.79
CA MET A 150 37.34 -22.66 -6.21
C MET A 150 36.37 -23.11 -7.29
N GLU A 151 36.48 -24.39 -7.59
CA GLU A 151 35.64 -25.22 -8.45
C GLU A 151 34.15 -25.11 -8.13
N TYR A 152 33.34 -25.11 -9.20
CA TYR A 152 31.94 -25.50 -9.17
C TYR A 152 31.84 -27.02 -9.33
N PRO A 153 31.20 -27.78 -8.43
CA PRO A 153 30.73 -29.11 -8.73
C PRO A 153 29.27 -29.05 -9.17
N GLY A 154 29.01 -29.58 -10.37
CA GLY A 154 27.68 -30.01 -10.76
C GLY A 154 27.42 -31.47 -10.38
N ARG A 155 26.13 -31.76 -10.15
CA ARG A 155 25.40 -33.02 -10.46
C ARG A 155 25.41 -34.13 -9.38
N LEU A 156 24.22 -34.49 -8.85
CA LEU A 156 23.44 -35.70 -9.18
C LEU A 156 22.34 -36.04 -8.16
N LEU A 157 21.12 -36.22 -8.69
CA LEU A 157 20.07 -37.24 -8.45
C LEU A 157 19.89 -37.94 -7.09
N GLY A 158 18.62 -38.01 -6.69
CA GLY A 158 17.99 -38.98 -5.77
C GLY A 158 16.67 -38.39 -5.26
N ALA A 159 15.50 -38.59 -5.87
CA ALA A 159 14.71 -39.82 -5.93
C ALA A 159 14.72 -40.58 -4.61
N LEU A 160 13.66 -40.42 -3.79
CA LEU A 160 13.04 -41.49 -3.01
C LEU A 160 11.61 -41.06 -2.60
N SER A 161 10.65 -41.90 -3.03
CA SER A 161 9.27 -42.02 -2.57
C SER A 161 9.24 -42.59 -1.15
N TRP A 162 8.35 -42.07 -0.29
CA TRP A 162 7.30 -42.78 0.48
C TRP A 162 6.37 -41.73 1.08
#